data_AF-A0A840C1P3-F1
#
_entry.id   AF-A0A840C1P3-F1
#
_cell.length_a   1.000
_cell.length_b   1.000
_cell.length_c   1.000
_cell.angle_alpha   90.00
_cell.angle_beta   90.00
_cell.angle_gamma   90.00
#
_symmetry.space_group_name_H-M   'P 1'
#
loop_
_entity.id
_entity.type
_entity.pdbx_description
1 polymer ?
#
loop_
_entity_poly.entity_id
_entity_poly.type
_entity_poly.pdbx_seq_one_letter_code
_entity_poly.pdbx_strand_id
1 'polypeptide(L)'
;MAVSESVAVNFWIERVKGRKIREICAAYDVDPRRLYEVFAGQVHPSSLDKARRELEEHSPSLLNSPKLRFHQPTRQVVKRASDLQYDLFTGANR
;
A
#
# COMPACT_ATOMS: atom_id res chain seq x y z
N MET A 1 -13.83 -6.34 -15.29
CA MET A 1 -12.87 -7.30 -15.89
C MET A 1 -11.97 -7.87 -14.81
N ALA A 2 -11.47 -9.09 -14.98
CA ALA A 2 -10.50 -9.68 -14.06
C ALA A 2 -9.12 -9.05 -14.31
N VAL A 3 -8.42 -8.62 -13.26
CA VAL A 3 -7.05 -8.12 -13.36
C VAL A 3 -6.13 -9.32 -13.60
N SER A 4 -5.31 -9.29 -14.65
CA SER A 4 -4.30 -10.32 -14.88
C SER A 4 -3.10 -10.12 -13.95
N GLU A 5 -2.32 -11.18 -13.74
CA GLU A 5 -1.12 -11.09 -12.90
C GLU A 5 -0.09 -10.10 -13.48
N SER A 6 0.08 -10.06 -14.80
CA SER A 6 0.98 -9.10 -15.47
C SER A 6 0.56 -7.65 -15.24
N VAL A 7 -0.74 -7.37 -15.27
CA VAL A 7 -1.27 -6.03 -14.97
C VAL A 7 -1.07 -5.69 -13.49
N ALA A 8 -1.21 -6.66 -12.59
CA ALA A 8 -0.93 -6.47 -11.16
C ALA A 8 0.55 -6.12 -10.90
N VAL A 9 1.49 -6.74 -11.62
CA VAL A 9 2.93 -6.38 -11.56
C VAL A 9 3.13 -4.92 -11.98
N ASN A 10 2.53 -4.52 -13.09
CA ASN A 10 2.63 -3.15 -13.59
C ASN A 10 2.06 -2.11 -12.61
N PHE A 11 1.01 -2.44 -11.83
CA PHE A 11 0.49 -1.54 -10.80
C PHE A 11 1.54 -1.22 -9.73
N TRP A 12 2.32 -2.22 -9.29
CA TRP A 12 3.40 -2.02 -8.33
C TRP A 12 4.50 -1.12 -8.89
N ILE A 13 4.90 -1.36 -10.14
CA ILE A 13 5.94 -0.58 -10.82
C ILE A 13 5.51 0.89 -10.95
N GLU A 14 4.30 1.15 -11.46
CA GLU A 14 3.79 2.52 -11.61
C GLU A 14 3.61 3.23 -10.27
N ARG A 15 3.18 2.50 -9.24
CA ARG A 15 3.07 3.03 -7.87
C ARG A 15 4.43 3.48 -7.34
N VAL A 16 5.47 2.67 -7.53
CA VAL A 16 6.84 2.96 -7.10
C VAL A 16 7.43 4.14 -7.88
N LYS A 17 7.17 4.23 -9.18
CA LYS A 17 7.54 5.37 -10.05
C LYS A 17 6.86 6.68 -9.63
N GLY A 18 5.83 6.62 -8.80
CA GLY A 18 5.17 7.82 -8.25
C GLY A 18 3.86 8.19 -8.93
N ARG A 19 3.38 7.39 -9.88
CA ARG A 19 2.07 7.61 -10.53
C ARG A 19 0.95 7.56 -9.48
N LYS A 20 -0.01 8.48 -9.58
CA LYS A 20 -1.15 8.52 -8.64
C LYS A 20 -2.11 7.37 -8.92
N ILE A 21 -2.80 6.88 -7.90
CA ILE A 21 -3.78 5.77 -8.04
C ILE A 21 -4.82 6.08 -9.12
N ARG A 22 -5.34 7.31 -9.18
CA ARG A 22 -6.32 7.73 -10.21
C ARG A 22 -5.76 7.61 -11.62
N GLU A 23 -4.49 7.94 -11.82
CA GLU A 23 -3.82 7.85 -13.13
C GLU A 23 -3.54 6.38 -13.51
N ILE A 24 -3.23 5.52 -12.54
CA ILE A 24 -3.10 4.08 -12.77
C ILE A 24 -4.47 3.50 -13.14
N CYS A 25 -5.54 3.86 -12.41
CA CYS A 25 -6.89 3.39 -12.72
C CYS A 25 -7.33 3.77 -14.13
N ALA A 26 -7.08 5.03 -14.53
CA ALA A 26 -7.38 5.51 -15.87
C ALA A 26 -6.54 4.83 -16.97
N ALA A 27 -5.26 4.57 -16.72
CA ALA A 27 -4.37 3.96 -17.70
C ALA A 27 -4.69 2.49 -17.99
N TYR A 28 -5.26 1.77 -17.01
CA TYR A 28 -5.54 0.34 -17.11
C TYR A 28 -7.04 0.02 -17.10
N ASP A 29 -7.91 1.02 -17.20
CA ASP A 29 -9.38 0.91 -17.12
C ASP A 29 -9.84 -0.01 -15.97
N VAL A 30 -9.29 0.23 -14.78
CA VAL A 30 -9.51 -0.62 -13.61
C VAL A 30 -10.18 0.14 -12.48
N ASP A 31 -11.14 -0.53 -11.82
CA ASP A 31 -11.77 -0.01 -10.61
C ASP A 31 -10.72 0.15 -9.49
N PRO A 32 -10.67 1.31 -8.79
CA PRO A 32 -9.76 1.55 -7.68
C PRO A 32 -9.77 0.43 -6.63
N ARG A 33 -10.94 -0.17 -6.35
CA ARG A 33 -11.09 -1.27 -5.40
C ARG A 33 -10.24 -2.49 -5.79
N ARG A 34 -10.22 -2.85 -7.08
CA ARG A 34 -9.41 -3.97 -7.58
C ARG A 34 -7.92 -3.70 -7.46
N LEU A 35 -7.51 -2.46 -7.69
CA LEU A 35 -6.13 -2.03 -7.47
C LEU A 35 -5.75 -2.11 -5.98
N TYR A 36 -6.65 -1.76 -5.06
CA TYR A 36 -6.43 -1.95 -3.62
C TYR A 36 -6.37 -3.43 -3.21
N GLU A 37 -7.18 -4.31 -3.80
CA GLU A 37 -7.12 -5.76 -3.55
C GLU A 37 -5.73 -6.33 -3.91
N VAL A 38 -5.13 -5.88 -5.03
CA VAL A 38 -3.75 -6.22 -5.40
C VAL A 38 -2.75 -5.64 -4.40
N PHE A 39 -2.88 -4.36 -4.04
CA PHE A 39 -1.97 -3.74 -3.07
C PHE A 39 -2.09 -4.29 -1.66
N ALA A 40 -3.23 -4.87 -1.29
CA ALA A 40 -3.43 -5.58 -0.03
C ALA A 40 -2.94 -7.03 -0.09
N GLY A 41 -2.53 -7.53 -1.26
CA GLY A 41 -2.11 -8.93 -1.45
C GLY A 41 -3.26 -9.93 -1.46
N GLN A 42 -4.51 -9.47 -1.58
CA GLN A 42 -5.69 -10.34 -1.66
C GLN A 42 -5.80 -11.00 -3.04
N VAL A 43 -5.33 -10.31 -4.08
CA VAL A 43 -5.33 -10.76 -5.47
C VAL A 43 -3.91 -10.68 -6.01
N HIS A 44 -3.45 -11.77 -6.65
CA HIS A 44 -2.08 -11.89 -7.20
C HIS A 44 -0.97 -11.52 -6.20
N PRO A 45 -0.85 -12.19 -5.04
CA PRO A 45 0.17 -11.85 -4.04
C PRO A 45 1.61 -11.96 -4.58
N SER A 46 1.85 -12.89 -5.51
CA SER A 46 3.12 -13.07 -6.23
C SER A 46 3.53 -11.86 -7.09
N SER A 47 2.59 -10.98 -7.43
CA SER A 47 2.88 -9.80 -8.27
C SER A 47 3.86 -8.83 -7.62
N LEU A 48 3.91 -8.77 -6.28
CA LEU A 48 4.87 -7.93 -5.56
C LEU A 48 6.31 -8.42 -5.76
N ASP A 49 6.54 -9.73 -5.64
CA ASP A 49 7.86 -10.33 -5.81
C ASP A 49 8.33 -10.27 -7.27
N LYS A 50 7.40 -10.42 -8.22
CA LYS A 50 7.69 -10.22 -9.64
C LYS A 50 8.05 -8.77 -9.96
N ALA A 51 7.29 -7.81 -9.43
CA ALA A 51 7.61 -6.39 -9.57
C ALA A 51 8.96 -6.03 -8.94
N ARG A 52 9.34 -6.66 -7.81
CA ARG A 52 10.67 -6.52 -7.21
C ARG A 52 11.76 -6.98 -8.16
N ARG A 53 11.62 -8.17 -8.76
CA ARG A 53 12.61 -8.70 -9.72
C ARG A 53 12.75 -7.80 -10.94
N GLU A 54 11.65 -7.31 -11.50
CA GLU A 54 11.70 -6.38 -12.65
C GLU A 54 12.36 -5.04 -12.28
N LEU A 55 12.10 -4.52 -11.07
CA LEU A 55 12.76 -3.31 -10.58
C LEU A 55 14.24 -3.54 -10.29
N GLU A 56 14.64 -4.71 -9.82
CA GLU A 56 16.04 -5.08 -9.59
C GLU A 56 16.84 -5.07 -10.90
N GLU A 57 16.25 -5.59 -11.98
CA GLU A 57 16.87 -5.63 -13.29
C GLU A 57 16.94 -4.26 -13.98
N HIS A 58 15.87 -3.46 -13.92
CA HIS A 58 15.75 -2.24 -14.72
C HIS A 58 15.93 -0.93 -13.96
N SER A 59 15.74 -0.92 -12.64
CA SER A 59 15.73 0.31 -11.84
C SER A 59 16.06 0.05 -10.36
N PRO A 60 17.27 -0.43 -10.05
CA PRO A 60 17.63 -0.87 -8.70
C PRO A 60 17.52 0.23 -7.64
N SER A 61 17.63 1.50 -8.03
CA SER A 61 17.44 2.67 -7.16
C SER A 61 16.05 2.75 -6.52
N LEU A 62 15.04 2.11 -7.13
CA LEU A 62 13.65 2.15 -6.68
C LEU A 62 13.28 1.00 -5.73
N LEU A 63 14.15 0.01 -5.53
CA LEU A 63 13.90 -1.15 -4.67
C LEU A 63 13.61 -0.78 -3.21
N ASN A 64 14.25 0.28 -2.71
CA ASN A 64 14.08 0.75 -1.34
C ASN A 64 12.83 1.62 -1.13
N SER A 65 11.95 1.72 -2.14
CA SER A 65 10.75 2.54 -2.04
C SER A 65 9.79 2.00 -0.97
N PRO A 66 9.29 2.84 -0.04
CA PRO A 66 8.30 2.42 0.97
C PRO A 66 6.96 2.04 0.33
N LYS A 67 6.80 2.23 -0.98
CA LYS A 67 5.62 1.84 -1.76
C LYS A 67 5.67 0.37 -2.19
N LEU A 68 6.82 -0.29 -2.10
CA LEU A 68 7.03 -1.70 -2.50
C LEU A 68 6.76 -2.66 -1.33
N ARG A 69 5.61 -2.46 -0.69
CA ARG A 69 5.09 -3.28 0.41
C ARG A 69 3.58 -3.34 0.35
N PHE A 70 3.01 -4.41 0.88
CA PHE A 70 1.56 -4.52 1.02
C PHE A 70 0.99 -3.34 1.81
N HIS A 71 -0.12 -2.81 1.30
CA HIS A 71 -0.85 -1.77 1.96
C HIS A 71 -1.49 -2.36 3.23
N GLN A 72 -1.01 -1.92 4.39
CA GLN A 72 -1.62 -2.26 5.66
C GLN A 72 -2.69 -1.20 5.99
N PRO A 73 -3.95 -1.60 6.23
CA PRO A 73 -4.95 -0.70 6.78
C PRO A 73 -4.43 -0.17 8.12
N THR A 74 -4.24 1.14 8.22
CA THR A 74 -3.88 1.75 9.51
C THR A 74 -5.12 1.68 10.40
N ARG A 75 -5.11 0.80 11.41
CA ARG A 75 -6.09 0.87 12.50
C ARG A 75 -5.84 2.20 13.22
N GLN A 76 -6.66 3.20 12.94
CA GLN A 76 -6.73 4.36 13.82
C GLN A 76 -7.35 3.87 15.13
N VAL A 77 -6.52 3.71 16.15
CA VAL A 77 -7.01 3.57 17.53
C VAL A 77 -7.59 4.92 17.89
N VAL A 78 -8.91 5.06 17.76
CA VAL A 78 -9.63 6.21 18.26
C VAL A 78 -9.51 6.15 19.78
N LYS A 79 -8.56 6.90 20.35
CA LYS A 79 -8.49 7.09 21.81
C LYS A 79 -9.83 7.67 22.24
N ARG A 80 -10.54 6.97 23.13
CA ARG A 80 -11.81 7.48 23.64
C ARG A 80 -11.50 8.60 24.62
N ALA A 81 -12.37 9.60 24.72
CA ALA A 81 -12.17 10.73 25.64
C ALA A 81 -12.01 10.30 27.12
N SER A 82 -12.52 9.11 27.47
CA SER A 82 -12.32 8.47 28.78
C SER A 82 -10.85 8.13 29.08
N ASP A 83 -10.04 7.92 28.05
CA ASP A 83 -8.62 7.55 28.18
C ASP A 83 -7.74 8.80 28.43
N LEU A 84 -8.27 10.00 28.19
CA LEU A 84 -7.59 11.28 28.44
C LEU A 84 -7.80 11.81 29.87
N GLN A 85 -8.87 11.37 30.55
CA GLN A 85 -9.16 11.82 31.91
C GLN A 85 -8.25 11.17 32.97
N TYR A 86 -7.80 9.93 32.76
CA TYR A 86 -6.93 9.27 33.74
C TYR A 86 -5.55 9.97 33.87
N ASP A 87 -4.96 10.43 32.77
CA ASP A 87 -3.64 11.08 32.80
C ASP A 87 -3.65 12.48 33.47
N LEU A 88 -4.81 13.14 33.59
CA LEU A 88 -4.93 14.44 34.24
C LEU A 88 -5.17 14.35 35.76
N PHE A 89 -5.68 13.23 36.26
CA PHE A 89 -6.03 13.08 37.69
C PHE A 89 -5.08 12.18 38.48
N THR A 90 -4.36 11.25 37.85
CA THR A 90 -3.24 10.56 38.50
C THR A 90 -1.95 11.30 38.25
N GLY A 91 -1.69 12.31 39.10
CA GLY A 91 -0.38 12.94 39.18
C GLY A 91 0.70 11.89 39.45
N ALA A 92 1.39 11.46 38.40
CA ALA A 92 2.67 10.76 38.50
C ALA A 92 3.75 11.80 38.83
N ASN A 93 3.73 12.28 40.07
CA ASN A 93 4.85 12.96 40.68
C ASN A 93 5.55 11.93 41.58
N ARG A 94 6.52 11.23 41.00
CA ARG A 94 7.66 10.66 41.72
C ARG A 94 8.78 10.31 40.76
#